data_AF-A0A661R1P3-F1
#
_entry.id   AF-A0A661R1P3-F1
#
_cell.length_a   1.000
_cell.length_b   1.000
_cell.length_c   1.000
_cell.angle_alpha   90.00
_cell.angle_beta   90.00
_cell.angle_gamma   90.00
#
_symmetry.space_group_name_H-M   'P 1'
#
loop_
_entity.id
_entity.type
_entity.pdbx_description
1 polymer ?
#
loop_
_entity_poly.entity_id
_entity_poly.type
_entity_poly.pdbx_seq_one_letter_code
_entity_poly.pdbx_strand_id
1 'polypeptide(L)'
;MRPFQTIFWMGAVFWALLWPCFISSAGASEVCKKWIGKVVSVQGSVQTRGADQTLWRPVQLNDLLCPGDMIRTLERSRAAIILSNDASLRLDQTTTLTINLSKENNTSLVDLLRGA
;
A
#
# COMPACT_ATOMS: atom_id res chain seq x y z
N MET A 1 -14.81 -11.23 -61.66
CA MET A 1 -13.81 -11.75 -60.70
C MET A 1 -13.23 -10.61 -59.87
N ARG A 2 -13.94 -10.13 -58.84
CA ARG A 2 -13.41 -9.30 -57.74
C ARG A 2 -14.32 -9.43 -56.50
N PRO A 3 -14.11 -10.41 -55.60
CA PRO A 3 -14.77 -10.34 -54.29
C PRO A 3 -13.85 -10.58 -53.08
N PHE A 4 -12.53 -10.77 -53.25
CA PHE A 4 -11.65 -11.18 -52.15
C PHE A 4 -10.79 -10.06 -51.54
N GLN A 5 -10.66 -8.91 -52.21
CA GLN A 5 -9.71 -7.86 -51.79
C GLN A 5 -10.27 -6.88 -50.75
N THR A 6 -11.59 -6.79 -50.58
CA THR A 6 -12.24 -5.83 -49.66
C THR A 6 -12.43 -6.37 -48.24
N ILE A 7 -12.39 -7.69 -48.04
CA ILE A 7 -12.60 -8.32 -46.71
C ILE A 7 -11.35 -8.16 -45.82
N PHE A 8 -10.15 -8.13 -46.39
CA PHE A 8 -8.91 -8.04 -45.61
C PHE A 8 -8.67 -6.64 -45.00
N TRP A 9 -9.22 -5.59 -45.62
CA TRP A 9 -9.06 -4.20 -45.15
C TRP A 9 -9.99 -3.84 -43.98
N MET A 10 -11.12 -4.52 -43.81
CA MET A 10 -12.04 -4.25 -42.68
C MET A 10 -11.58 -4.88 -41.36
N GLY A 11 -10.77 -5.96 -41.39
CA GLY A 11 -10.25 -6.61 -40.18
C GLY A 11 -9.18 -5.79 -39.45
N ALA A 12 -8.32 -5.07 -40.20
CA ALA A 12 -7.22 -4.29 -39.62
C ALA A 12 -7.70 -3.03 -38.87
N VAL A 13 -8.77 -2.39 -39.36
CA VAL A 13 -9.34 -1.18 -38.74
C VAL A 13 -10.12 -1.53 -37.46
N PHE A 14 -10.77 -2.70 -37.44
CA PHE A 14 -11.52 -3.15 -36.27
C PHE A 14 -10.60 -3.53 -35.10
N TRP A 15 -9.38 -4.02 -35.38
CA TRP A 15 -8.41 -4.34 -34.34
C TRP A 15 -7.69 -3.12 -33.75
N ALA A 16 -7.61 -2.02 -34.50
CA ALA A 16 -6.98 -0.77 -34.07
C ALA A 16 -7.90 0.09 -33.15
N LEU A 17 -9.22 0.00 -33.31
CA LEU A 17 -10.19 0.78 -32.51
C LEU A 17 -10.56 0.15 -31.16
N LEU A 18 -10.34 -1.16 -31.00
CA LEU A 18 -10.65 -1.89 -29.76
C LEU A 18 -9.49 -1.96 -28.75
N TRP A 19 -8.31 -1.41 -29.09
CA TRP A 19 -7.08 -1.62 -28.31
C TRP A 19 -6.78 -0.61 -27.17
N PRO A 20 -7.24 0.66 -27.12
CA PRO A 20 -6.62 1.60 -26.19
C PRO A 20 -7.20 1.65 -24.76
N CYS A 21 -8.08 0.73 -24.33
CA CYS A 21 -8.73 0.84 -22.99
C CYS A 21 -7.96 0.21 -21.81
N PHE A 22 -6.79 -0.40 -22.01
CA PHE A 22 -6.07 -1.10 -20.94
C PHE A 22 -4.80 -0.38 -20.48
N ILE A 23 -4.83 0.94 -20.37
CA ILE A 23 -3.77 1.67 -19.66
C ILE A 23 -4.23 1.87 -18.21
N SER A 24 -4.09 0.82 -17.40
CA SER A 24 -4.21 0.96 -15.95
C SER A 24 -3.02 1.77 -15.45
N SER A 25 -3.27 3.04 -15.09
CA SER A 25 -2.27 3.89 -14.45
C SER A 25 -2.01 3.35 -13.03
N ALA A 26 -0.92 2.60 -12.87
CA ALA A 26 -0.41 2.20 -11.57
C ALA A 26 0.34 3.41 -10.96
N GLY A 27 -0.30 4.11 -10.04
CA GLY A 27 0.37 5.13 -9.22
C GLY A 27 1.43 4.47 -8.34
N ALA A 28 2.70 4.56 -8.75
CA ALA A 28 3.81 4.14 -7.91
C ALA A 28 3.92 5.12 -6.73
N SER A 29 3.62 4.64 -5.52
CA SER A 29 3.93 5.38 -4.31
C SER A 29 5.44 5.47 -4.20
N GLU A 30 5.98 6.68 -4.11
CA GLU A 30 7.41 6.88 -3.86
C GLU A 30 7.82 6.13 -2.59
N VAL A 31 8.77 5.21 -2.73
CA VAL A 31 9.36 4.51 -1.59
C VAL A 31 10.23 5.51 -0.86
N CYS A 32 9.92 5.81 0.40
CA CYS A 32 10.70 6.77 1.19
C CYS A 32 12.18 6.34 1.26
N LYS A 33 13.08 7.32 1.18
CA LYS A 33 14.53 7.12 1.28
C LYS A 33 14.96 6.51 2.63
N LYS A 34 14.17 6.72 3.69
CA LYS A 34 14.41 6.17 5.04
C LYS A 34 13.10 5.64 5.64
N TRP A 35 12.86 4.35 5.50
CA TRP A 35 11.80 3.64 6.21
C TRP A 35 12.10 3.61 7.72
N ILE A 36 11.04 3.57 8.53
CA ILE A 36 11.16 3.56 10.00
C ILE A 36 10.42 2.38 10.64
N GLY A 37 9.66 1.63 9.85
CA GLY A 37 9.06 0.37 10.26
C GLY A 37 8.99 -0.62 9.10
N LYS A 38 8.99 -1.90 9.42
CA LYS A 38 8.79 -3.00 8.48
C LYS A 38 7.73 -3.94 9.03
N VAL A 39 6.73 -4.26 8.22
CA VAL A 39 5.68 -5.20 8.59
C VAL A 39 6.23 -6.63 8.50
N VAL A 40 6.23 -7.35 9.61
CA VAL A 40 6.76 -8.73 9.72
C VAL A 40 5.69 -9.78 9.98
N SER A 41 4.45 -9.36 10.22
CA SER A 41 3.29 -10.27 10.29
C SER A 41 2.02 -9.53 9.92
N VAL A 42 1.15 -10.20 9.17
CA VAL A 42 -0.19 -9.72 8.80
C VAL A 42 -1.17 -10.87 8.98
N GLN A 43 -2.23 -10.65 9.74
CA GLN A 43 -3.33 -11.58 9.93
C GLN A 43 -4.65 -10.82 9.79
N GLY A 44 -5.54 -11.27 8.92
CA GLY A 44 -6.80 -10.57 8.64
C GLY A 44 -6.60 -9.32 7.79
N SER A 45 -7.43 -8.30 8.03
CA SER A 45 -7.47 -7.07 7.25
C SER A 45 -6.66 -5.96 7.91
N VAL A 46 -5.49 -5.71 7.35
CA VAL A 46 -4.57 -4.65 7.78
C VAL A 46 -4.41 -3.66 6.64
N GLN A 47 -4.48 -2.37 6.95
CA GLN A 47 -4.41 -1.32 5.95
C GLN A 47 -3.42 -0.24 6.36
N THR A 48 -2.76 0.36 5.37
CA THR A 48 -1.84 1.48 5.53
C THR A 48 -2.29 2.64 4.67
N ARG A 49 -1.95 3.85 5.08
CA ARG A 49 -2.20 5.09 4.37
C ARG A 49 -0.95 5.94 4.49
N GLY A 50 -0.40 6.34 3.34
CA GLY A 50 0.75 7.24 3.32
C GLY A 50 0.43 8.60 3.96
N ALA A 51 1.44 9.30 4.49
CA ALA A 51 1.27 10.61 5.12
C ALA A 51 0.46 11.60 4.25
N ASP A 52 0.78 11.68 2.96
CA ASP A 52 0.15 12.58 1.98
C ASP A 52 -1.03 11.93 1.23
N GLN A 53 -1.40 10.70 1.61
CA GLN A 53 -2.47 9.95 0.95
C GLN A 53 -3.74 10.00 1.79
N THR A 54 -4.89 10.06 1.11
CA THR A 54 -6.21 9.98 1.75
C THR A 54 -6.76 8.56 1.77
N LEU A 55 -6.33 7.71 0.84
CA LEU A 55 -6.85 6.36 0.64
C LEU A 55 -6.08 5.32 1.47
N TRP A 56 -6.84 4.43 2.10
CA TRP A 56 -6.30 3.25 2.78
C TRP A 56 -6.04 2.15 1.77
N ARG A 57 -4.85 1.53 1.86
CA ARG A 57 -4.37 0.44 0.99
C ARG A 57 -4.16 -0.81 1.84
N PRO A 58 -4.41 -2.03 1.34
CA PRO A 58 -4.07 -3.24 2.07
C PRO A 58 -2.55 -3.33 2.29
N VAL A 59 -2.15 -3.77 3.50
CA VAL A 59 -0.75 -4.00 3.87
C VAL A 59 -0.34 -5.41 3.46
N GLN A 60 0.86 -5.54 2.92
CA GLN A 60 1.50 -6.81 2.63
C GLN A 60 2.66 -7.11 3.59
N LEU A 61 3.04 -8.38 3.68
CA LEU A 61 4.20 -8.80 4.46
C LEU A 61 5.47 -8.17 3.86
N ASN A 62 6.35 -7.68 4.72
CA ASN A 62 7.55 -6.91 4.39
C ASN A 62 7.31 -5.50 3.84
N ASP A 63 6.08 -4.99 3.87
CA ASP A 63 5.82 -3.59 3.57
C ASP A 63 6.63 -2.68 4.49
N LEU A 64 7.28 -1.69 3.88
CA LEU A 64 8.04 -0.67 4.58
C LEU A 64 7.13 0.51 4.88
N LEU A 65 7.20 0.99 6.12
CA LEU A 65 6.44 2.11 6.63
C LEU A 65 7.34 3.35 6.72
N CYS A 66 6.85 4.44 6.17
CA CYS A 66 7.52 5.71 6.11
C CYS A 66 7.12 6.60 7.30
N PRO A 67 7.91 7.63 7.62
CA PRO A 67 7.51 8.67 8.55
C PRO A 67 6.18 9.33 8.15
N GLY A 68 5.26 9.44 9.09
CA GLY A 68 3.91 9.98 8.90
C GLY A 68 2.89 8.97 8.38
N ASP A 69 3.29 7.76 7.98
CA ASP A 69 2.35 6.74 7.52
C ASP A 69 1.45 6.29 8.66
N MET A 70 0.20 6.01 8.34
CA MET A 70 -0.76 5.43 9.27
C MET A 70 -1.00 3.98 8.92
N ILE A 71 -0.97 3.11 9.93
CA ILE A 71 -1.37 1.72 9.81
C ILE A 71 -2.57 1.45 10.71
N ARG A 72 -3.53 0.67 10.23
CA ARG A 72 -4.67 0.22 11.00
C ARG A 72 -4.95 -1.27 10.83
N THR A 73 -5.36 -1.90 11.91
CA THR A 73 -5.94 -3.23 11.94
C THR A 73 -7.45 -3.11 12.06
N LEU A 74 -8.19 -3.89 11.28
CA LEU A 74 -9.66 -3.96 11.39
C LEU A 74 -10.06 -5.02 12.45
N GLU A 75 -11.36 -5.34 12.53
CA GLU A 75 -11.86 -6.40 13.41
C GLU A 75 -11.15 -7.74 13.14
N ARG A 76 -10.90 -8.52 14.20
CA ARG A 76 -10.27 -9.85 14.12
C ARG A 76 -8.96 -9.87 13.32
N SER A 77 -8.25 -8.75 13.30
CA SER A 77 -7.04 -8.56 12.50
C SER A 77 -5.86 -8.20 13.40
N ARG A 78 -4.66 -8.65 13.04
CA ARG A 78 -3.43 -8.45 13.81
C ARG A 78 -2.27 -8.15 12.87
N ALA A 79 -1.33 -7.34 13.34
CA ALA A 79 -0.10 -7.08 12.62
C ALA A 79 1.09 -7.01 13.58
N ALA A 80 2.28 -7.31 13.07
CA ALA A 80 3.53 -7.05 13.78
C ALA A 80 4.44 -6.22 12.90
N ILE A 81 5.10 -5.24 13.50
CA ILE A 81 5.99 -4.28 12.85
C ILE A 81 7.30 -4.27 13.63
N ILE A 82 8.42 -4.33 12.94
CA ILE A 82 9.74 -4.05 13.50
C ILE A 82 10.11 -2.63 13.09
N LEU A 83 10.38 -1.77 14.08
CA LEU A 83 10.85 -0.42 13.87
C LEU A 83 12.34 -0.42 13.47
N SER A 84 12.83 0.68 12.90
CA SER A 84 14.25 0.81 12.52
C SER A 84 15.23 0.77 13.71
N ASN A 85 14.74 0.83 14.95
CA ASN A 85 15.52 0.68 16.19
C ASN A 85 15.38 -0.72 16.81
N ASP A 86 14.99 -1.73 16.01
CA ASP A 86 14.75 -3.12 16.41
C ASP A 86 13.61 -3.34 17.44
N ALA A 87 12.89 -2.28 17.81
CA ALA A 87 11.71 -2.41 18.67
C ALA A 87 10.57 -3.08 17.88
N SER A 88 9.95 -4.09 18.50
CA SER A 88 8.79 -4.79 17.93
C SER A 88 7.49 -4.22 18.43
N LEU A 89 6.61 -3.80 17.52
CA LEU A 89 5.25 -3.39 17.81
C LEU A 89 4.27 -4.44 17.33
N ARG A 90 3.36 -4.84 18.20
CA ARG A 90 2.28 -5.76 17.87
C ARG A 90 0.96 -5.02 17.98
N LEU A 91 0.25 -4.97 16.86
CA LEU A 91 -1.07 -4.40 16.72
C LEU A 91 -2.12 -5.49 16.91
N ASP A 92 -3.04 -5.29 17.86
CA ASP A 92 -4.25 -6.11 17.96
C ASP A 92 -5.38 -5.50 17.11
N GLN A 93 -6.56 -6.09 17.12
CA GLN A 93 -7.71 -5.65 16.33
C GLN A 93 -8.13 -4.20 16.61
N THR A 94 -8.75 -3.57 15.61
CA THR A 94 -9.34 -2.22 15.73
C THR A 94 -8.36 -1.17 16.25
N THR A 95 -7.07 -1.30 15.91
CA THR A 95 -6.02 -0.39 16.35
C THR A 95 -5.59 0.47 15.17
N THR A 96 -5.37 1.77 15.39
CA THR A 96 -4.78 2.67 14.39
C THR A 96 -3.57 3.35 15.01
N LEU A 97 -2.41 3.25 14.34
CA LEU A 97 -1.16 3.88 14.75
C LEU A 97 -0.61 4.76 13.63
N THR A 98 -0.02 5.88 14.03
CA THR A 98 0.76 6.74 13.14
C THR A 98 2.24 6.52 13.40
N ILE A 99 2.98 6.23 12.34
CA ILE A 99 4.39 5.86 12.37
C ILE A 99 5.21 7.14 12.23
N ASN A 100 5.68 7.70 13.34
CA ASN A 100 6.46 8.96 13.35
C ASN A 100 7.87 8.74 13.91
N LEU A 101 8.83 9.57 13.48
CA LEU A 101 10.09 9.70 14.21
C LEU A 101 9.86 10.61 15.41
N SER A 102 10.04 10.08 16.62
CA SER A 102 10.15 10.94 17.81
C SER A 102 11.49 11.69 17.77
N LYS A 103 11.45 13.01 18.03
CA LYS A 103 12.61 13.93 17.94
C LYS A 103 13.45 13.96 19.21
N GLU A 104 13.24 13.06 20.16
CA GLU A 104 13.89 13.10 21.45
C GLU A 104 14.77 11.86 21.62
N ASN A 105 16.06 12.05 21.33
CA ASN A 105 17.18 11.22 21.77
C ASN A 105 16.91 9.69 21.86
N ASN A 106 17.18 8.96 20.78
CA ASN A 106 17.39 7.50 20.80
C ASN A 106 16.31 6.62 21.45
N THR A 107 15.05 7.06 21.52
CA THR A 107 13.94 6.20 21.96
C THR A 107 12.72 6.40 21.07
N SER A 108 12.33 5.35 20.35
CA SER A 108 11.06 5.30 19.62
C SER A 108 9.92 5.22 20.65
N LEU A 109 9.07 6.25 20.69
CA LEU A 109 7.85 6.27 21.50
C LEU A 109 6.65 6.13 20.57
N VAL A 110 5.76 5.20 20.94
CA VAL A 110 4.48 4.96 20.26
C VAL A 110 3.40 5.69 21.03
N ASP A 111 2.72 6.62 20.37
CA ASP A 111 1.54 7.29 20.91
C ASP A 111 0.30 6.47 20.53
N LEU A 112 -0.34 5.84 21.53
CA LEU A 112 -1.50 4.97 21.34
C LEU A 112 -2.77 5.79 21.52
N LEU A 113 -3.36 6.20 20.39
CA LEU A 113 -4.53 7.08 20.40
C LEU A 113 -5.81 6.37 20.87
N ARG A 114 -5.92 5.04 20.70
CA ARG A 114 -7.02 4.17 21.19
C ARG A 114 -6.68 2.69 20.98
N GLY A 115 -6.97 1.88 21.99
CA GLY A 115 -6.91 0.41 21.95
C GLY A 115 -8.02 -0.15 22.85
N ALA A 116 -8.47 -1.37 22.55
CA ALA A 116 -9.45 -2.12 23.34
C ALA A 116 -8.75 -3.15 24.21
#